data_AF-A0A6P1ZM72-F1
#
_entry.id   AF-A0A6P1ZM72-F1
#
_cell.length_a   1.000
_cell.length_b   1.000
_cell.length_c   1.000
_cell.angle_alpha   90.00
_cell.angle_beta   90.00
_cell.angle_gamma   90.00
#
_symmetry.space_group_name_H-M   'P 1'
#
loop_
_entity.id
_entity.type
_entity.pdbx_description
1 polymer ?
#
loop_
_entity_poly.entity_id
_entity_poly.type
_entity_poly.pdbx_seq_one_letter_code
_entity_poly.pdbx_strand_id
1 'polypeptide(L)'
;MRAEIPLDGLPVGVRLAPVSTPNDAVLLTVRTGWLPAMELSPGGHAVHGVFAKVLRAIPPGHMDLVPGKAGRSLAWITLSDSAAAGQKEDTSGPVIEDMVRSAMPVGYAEGFLLPDDEIRLRALVADLAIAQRFDIIITTGGTGLAPTDRTPEALTPILERRLPGLEQVMIASSLAKTPHGALTRSVAGTVGHAIVLSLPGSPKAVRENLEAALPALGHGLDKLQGDTTPCAAT
;
A
#
# COMPACT_ATOMS: atom_id res chain seq x y z
N MET A 1 24.20 -1.74 -19.31
CA MET A 1 22.81 -1.75 -19.80
C MET A 1 22.23 -0.38 -19.49
N ARG A 2 21.96 0.45 -20.51
CA ARG A 2 21.42 1.81 -20.34
C ARG A 2 19.96 1.76 -20.78
N ALA A 3 19.05 2.14 -19.89
CA ALA A 3 17.63 2.21 -20.20
C ALA A 3 17.28 3.69 -20.42
N GLU A 4 16.89 4.05 -21.65
CA GLU A 4 16.29 5.35 -21.96
C GLU A 4 14.78 5.24 -21.79
N ILE A 5 14.35 4.94 -20.56
CA ILE A 5 12.94 4.96 -20.23
C ILE A 5 12.67 6.36 -19.66
N PRO A 6 11.67 7.12 -20.16
CA PRO A 6 11.13 8.25 -19.40
C PRO A 6 10.44 7.67 -18.15
N LEU A 7 11.26 7.36 -17.13
CA LEU A 7 10.87 6.78 -15.85
C LEU A 7 10.29 7.84 -14.95
N ASP A 8 9.43 8.73 -15.46
CA ASP A 8 8.73 9.71 -14.62
C ASP A 8 7.77 8.96 -13.69
N GLY A 9 8.36 8.44 -12.61
CA GLY A 9 7.90 7.42 -11.69
C GLY A 9 6.92 6.43 -12.29
N LEU A 10 7.34 5.21 -12.60
CA LEU A 10 6.39 4.09 -12.66
C LEU A 10 5.98 3.71 -11.23
N PRO A 11 4.70 3.60 -10.87
CA PRO A 11 4.29 3.11 -9.55
C PRO A 11 4.87 1.73 -9.24
N VAL A 12 4.97 1.40 -7.95
CA VAL A 12 5.29 0.03 -7.55
C VAL A 12 4.28 -0.96 -8.11
N GLY A 13 4.76 -2.19 -8.38
CA GLY A 13 3.93 -3.24 -8.96
C GLY A 13 3.71 -3.15 -10.47
N VAL A 14 4.18 -2.08 -11.11
CA VAL A 14 4.27 -2.03 -12.57
C VAL A 14 5.27 -3.08 -13.06
N ARG A 15 4.81 -3.89 -13.99
CA ARG A 15 5.61 -4.86 -14.73
C ARG A 15 6.02 -4.26 -16.05
N LEU A 16 7.27 -4.46 -16.44
CA LEU A 16 7.77 -4.07 -17.76
C LEU A 16 8.00 -5.32 -18.59
N ALA A 17 7.35 -5.41 -19.74
CA ALA A 17 7.46 -6.54 -20.67
C ALA A 17 8.01 -6.06 -22.02
N PRO A 18 8.73 -6.92 -22.76
CA PRO A 18 9.13 -6.60 -24.12
C PRO A 18 7.91 -6.31 -25.00
N VAL A 19 7.99 -5.30 -25.87
CA VAL A 19 6.91 -4.98 -26.83
C VAL A 19 6.51 -6.20 -27.67
N SER A 20 7.48 -7.05 -28.03
CA SER A 20 7.25 -8.28 -28.80
C SER A 20 6.50 -9.37 -28.03
N THR A 21 6.58 -9.35 -26.69
CA THR A 21 5.94 -10.34 -25.81
C THR A 21 5.31 -9.63 -24.59
N PRO A 22 4.20 -8.90 -24.76
CA PRO A 22 3.65 -8.02 -23.71
C PRO A 22 3.21 -8.73 -22.43
N ASN A 23 2.92 -10.04 -22.49
CA ASN A 23 2.55 -10.84 -21.32
C ASN A 23 3.78 -11.36 -20.54
N ASP A 24 4.98 -11.15 -21.09
CA ASP A 24 6.23 -11.71 -20.59
C ASP A 24 7.10 -10.66 -19.87
N ALA A 25 6.59 -10.17 -18.74
CA ALA A 25 7.28 -9.20 -17.91
C ALA A 25 8.70 -9.64 -17.50
N VAL A 26 9.70 -8.81 -17.80
CA VAL A 26 11.12 -9.02 -17.46
C VAL A 26 11.57 -8.28 -16.21
N LEU A 27 10.90 -7.16 -15.89
CA LEU A 27 11.19 -6.34 -14.73
C LEU A 27 9.90 -6.07 -13.95
N LEU A 28 10.05 -5.87 -12.64
CA LEU A 28 9.00 -5.44 -11.72
C LEU A 28 9.48 -4.23 -10.94
N THR A 29 8.80 -3.11 -11.03
CA THR A 29 9.09 -1.94 -10.20
C THR A 29 8.76 -2.25 -8.74
N VAL A 30 9.77 -2.15 -7.87
CA VAL A 30 9.66 -2.42 -6.42
C VAL A 30 9.85 -1.17 -5.57
N ARG A 31 10.57 -0.16 -6.10
CA ARG A 31 10.69 1.17 -5.48
C ARG A 31 10.79 2.26 -6.55
N THR A 32 10.48 3.48 -6.15
CA THR A 32 10.73 4.72 -6.89
C THR A 32 11.45 5.71 -5.97
N GLY A 33 12.16 6.67 -6.55
CA GLY A 33 12.77 7.73 -5.77
C GLY A 33 13.64 8.66 -6.58
N TRP A 34 13.99 9.78 -5.97
CA TRP A 34 14.90 10.75 -6.57
C TRP A 34 16.33 10.22 -6.56
N LEU A 35 16.94 10.19 -7.74
CA LEU A 35 18.33 9.81 -7.94
C LEU A 35 19.12 11.03 -8.45
N PRO A 36 20.40 11.17 -8.09
CA PRO A 36 21.28 12.10 -8.77
C PRO A 36 21.27 11.83 -10.28
N ALA A 37 21.18 12.87 -11.10
CA ALA A 37 21.02 12.72 -12.55
C ALA A 37 22.17 11.97 -13.24
N MET A 38 23.40 12.06 -12.71
CA MET A 38 24.60 11.40 -13.28
C MET A 38 24.63 11.46 -14.82
N GLU A 39 24.93 10.36 -15.51
CA GLU A 39 24.86 10.22 -16.97
C GLU A 39 23.44 9.95 -17.50
N LEU A 40 22.43 9.91 -16.62
CA LEU A 40 21.04 9.59 -16.96
C LEU A 40 20.27 10.80 -17.51
N SER A 41 20.66 12.03 -17.16
CA SER A 41 20.07 13.26 -17.68
C SER A 41 21.12 14.36 -17.85
N PRO A 42 21.66 14.56 -19.08
CA PRO A 42 22.63 15.62 -19.34
C PRO A 42 22.03 17.01 -19.05
N GLY A 43 22.58 17.72 -18.05
CA GLY A 43 22.11 19.04 -17.62
C GLY A 43 21.07 19.04 -16.50
N GLY A 44 20.60 17.86 -16.06
CA GLY A 44 19.78 17.71 -14.85
C GLY A 44 20.63 17.53 -13.60
N HIS A 45 20.09 17.89 -12.43
CA HIS A 45 20.72 17.60 -11.13
C HIS A 45 20.08 16.39 -10.42
N ALA A 46 18.84 16.06 -10.75
CA ALA A 46 18.14 14.89 -10.24
C ALA A 46 17.19 14.31 -11.30
N VAL A 47 16.93 13.01 -11.21
CA VAL A 47 15.94 12.29 -12.00
C VAL A 47 15.04 11.48 -11.07
N HIS A 48 13.76 11.35 -11.41
CA HIS A 48 12.91 10.38 -10.73
C HIS A 48 13.19 9.01 -11.33
N GLY A 49 13.72 8.09 -10.52
CA GLY A 49 14.13 6.76 -10.96
C GLY A 49 13.22 5.66 -10.44
N VAL A 50 13.38 4.47 -11.03
CA VAL A 50 12.76 3.24 -10.55
C VAL A 50 13.84 2.24 -10.15
N PHE A 51 13.60 1.53 -9.07
CA PHE A 51 14.32 0.31 -8.75
C PHE A 51 13.43 -0.87 -9.12
N ALA A 52 13.98 -1.75 -9.95
CA ALA A 52 13.24 -2.89 -10.46
C ALA A 52 13.91 -4.21 -10.11
N LYS A 53 13.10 -5.19 -9.74
CA LYS A 53 13.50 -6.59 -9.61
C LYS A 53 13.51 -7.23 -10.99
N VAL A 54 14.61 -7.90 -11.31
CA VAL A 54 14.72 -8.74 -12.51
C VAL A 54 13.90 -10.02 -12.29
N LEU A 55 12.90 -10.24 -13.14
CA LEU A 55 12.02 -11.42 -13.09
C LEU A 55 12.55 -12.58 -13.92
N ARG A 56 13.28 -12.28 -15.00
CA ARG A 56 13.88 -13.26 -15.91
C ARG A 56 15.15 -12.71 -16.53
N ALA A 57 15.95 -13.57 -17.16
CA ALA A 57 17.17 -13.16 -17.84
C ALA A 57 16.89 -12.07 -18.89
N ILE A 58 17.71 -11.02 -18.89
CA ILE A 58 17.63 -9.93 -19.85
C ILE A 58 18.80 -10.09 -20.82
N PRO A 59 18.54 -10.33 -22.13
CA PRO A 59 19.60 -10.50 -23.11
C PRO A 59 20.42 -9.20 -23.26
N PRO A 60 21.70 -9.29 -23.63
CA PRO A 60 22.50 -8.11 -23.94
C PRO A 60 21.92 -7.40 -25.16
N GLY A 61 21.94 -6.06 -25.13
CA GLY A 61 21.48 -5.21 -26.23
C GLY A 61 20.45 -4.18 -25.78
N HIS A 62 19.69 -3.69 -26.76
CA HIS A 62 18.59 -2.77 -26.57
C HIS A 62 17.26 -3.53 -26.55
N MET A 63 16.34 -3.13 -25.68
CA MET A 63 15.03 -3.74 -25.53
C MET A 63 13.99 -2.66 -25.25
N ASP A 64 12.96 -2.63 -26.09
CA ASP A 64 11.79 -1.78 -25.87
C ASP A 64 10.83 -2.46 -24.90
N LEU A 65 10.43 -1.72 -23.87
CA LEU A 65 9.58 -2.21 -22.79
C LEU A 65 8.27 -1.43 -22.73
N VAL A 66 7.17 -2.14 -22.49
CA VAL A 66 5.86 -1.57 -22.22
C VAL A 66 5.46 -1.81 -20.76
N PRO A 67 4.92 -0.80 -20.06
CA PRO A 67 4.42 -0.95 -18.70
C PRO A 67 3.03 -1.60 -18.68
N GLY A 68 2.80 -2.44 -17.68
CA GLY A 68 1.49 -3.03 -17.39
C GLY A 68 1.32 -3.33 -15.91
N LYS A 69 0.07 -3.29 -15.43
CA LYS A 69 -0.26 -3.59 -14.03
C LYS A 69 -1.12 -4.85 -13.97
N ALA A 70 -0.67 -5.86 -13.23
CA ALA A 70 -1.36 -7.16 -13.11
C ALA A 70 -2.46 -7.18 -12.04
N GLY A 71 -2.66 -6.07 -11.33
CA GLY A 71 -3.58 -5.94 -10.20
C GLY A 71 -3.17 -4.77 -9.31
N ARG A 72 -3.85 -4.61 -8.17
CA ARG A 72 -3.55 -3.55 -7.22
C ARG A 72 -2.23 -3.79 -6.47
N SER A 73 -1.59 -2.73 -6.01
CA SER A 73 -0.44 -2.77 -5.11
C SER A 73 -0.90 -2.60 -3.65
N LEU A 74 -0.46 -3.51 -2.78
CA LEU A 74 -0.82 -3.54 -1.36
C LEU A 74 0.43 -3.38 -0.48
N ALA A 75 0.43 -2.43 0.44
CA ALA A 75 1.35 -2.41 1.56
C ALA A 75 0.59 -2.72 2.86
N TRP A 76 1.17 -3.55 3.73
CA TRP A 76 0.72 -3.63 5.10
C TRP A 76 1.83 -3.24 6.07
N ILE A 77 1.45 -2.58 7.16
CA ILE A 77 2.37 -2.08 8.19
C ILE A 77 1.91 -2.62 9.54
N THR A 78 2.67 -3.55 10.09
CA THR A 78 2.45 -4.06 11.44
C THR A 78 3.17 -3.18 12.44
N LEU A 79 2.44 -2.69 13.44
CA LEU A 79 2.95 -1.87 14.53
C LEU A 79 2.98 -2.72 15.80
N SER A 80 4.20 -3.04 16.24
CA SER A 80 4.41 -3.80 17.47
C SER A 80 5.85 -3.71 17.93
N ASP A 81 6.07 -3.14 19.11
CA ASP A 81 7.40 -3.09 19.74
C ASP A 81 8.01 -4.49 19.93
N SER A 82 7.21 -5.46 20.39
CA SER A 82 7.69 -6.82 20.62
C SER A 82 8.08 -7.55 19.33
N ALA A 83 7.30 -7.38 18.25
CA ALA A 83 7.66 -8.00 16.98
C ALA A 83 8.85 -7.29 16.32
N ALA A 84 8.91 -5.96 16.38
CA ALA A 84 10.05 -5.20 15.89
C ALA A 84 11.35 -5.55 16.64
N ALA A 85 11.25 -5.94 17.92
CA ALA A 85 12.37 -6.45 18.73
C ALA A 85 12.68 -7.94 18.49
N GLY A 86 11.97 -8.62 17.58
CA GLY A 86 12.17 -10.05 17.28
C GLY A 86 11.67 -11.00 18.38
N GLN A 87 10.88 -10.52 19.33
CA GLN A 87 10.36 -11.32 20.45
C GLN A 87 9.08 -12.07 20.09
N LYS A 88 8.42 -11.65 19.01
CA LYS A 88 7.16 -12.23 18.52
C LYS A 88 7.11 -12.13 16.99
N GLU A 89 6.52 -13.13 16.34
CA GLU A 89 6.25 -13.06 14.91
C GLU A 89 5.01 -12.21 14.59
N ASP A 90 5.05 -11.54 13.44
CA ASP A 90 3.87 -10.90 12.88
C ASP A 90 2.91 -11.96 12.33
N THR A 91 1.74 -12.04 12.96
CA THR A 91 0.65 -12.95 12.56
C THR A 91 -0.54 -12.20 11.95
N SER A 92 -0.55 -10.87 12.00
CA SER A 92 -1.65 -10.02 11.52
C SER A 92 -1.39 -9.55 10.09
N GLY A 93 -0.15 -9.21 9.76
CA GLY A 93 0.26 -8.82 8.41
C GLY A 93 -0.07 -9.86 7.34
N PRO A 94 0.33 -11.15 7.50
CA PRO A 94 -0.02 -12.19 6.53
C PRO A 94 -1.53 -12.35 6.31
N VAL A 95 -2.34 -12.15 7.35
CA VAL A 95 -3.80 -12.22 7.25
C VAL A 95 -4.36 -11.09 6.38
N ILE A 96 -3.78 -9.89 6.46
CA ILE A 96 -4.16 -8.77 5.60
C ILE A 96 -3.90 -9.14 4.13
N GLU A 97 -2.70 -9.62 3.81
CA GLU A 97 -2.35 -9.99 2.45
C GLU A 97 -3.30 -11.05 1.89
N ASP A 98 -3.53 -12.14 2.63
CA ASP A 98 -4.39 -13.24 2.21
C ASP A 98 -5.83 -12.77 1.91
N MET A 99 -6.39 -11.93 2.79
CA MET A 99 -7.76 -11.43 2.63
C MET A 99 -7.90 -10.48 1.45
N VAL A 100 -6.96 -9.55 1.25
CA VAL A 100 -7.01 -8.63 0.10
C VAL A 100 -6.83 -9.40 -1.20
N ARG A 101 -5.90 -10.37 -1.26
CA ARG A 101 -5.69 -11.23 -2.44
C ARG A 101 -6.92 -12.07 -2.77
N SER A 102 -7.66 -12.51 -1.75
CA SER A 102 -8.90 -13.28 -1.94
C SER A 102 -10.05 -12.41 -2.47
N ALA A 103 -10.03 -11.11 -2.18
CA ALA A 103 -11.10 -10.19 -2.55
C ALA A 103 -10.87 -9.48 -3.90
N MET A 104 -9.62 -9.28 -4.31
CA MET A 104 -9.29 -8.59 -5.57
C MET A 104 -7.93 -9.00 -6.16
N PRO A 105 -7.69 -8.77 -7.46
CA PRO A 105 -6.38 -9.00 -8.06
C PRO A 105 -5.31 -8.09 -7.43
N VAL A 106 -4.28 -8.69 -6.84
CA VAL A 106 -3.12 -7.99 -6.26
C VAL A 106 -1.87 -8.36 -7.05
N GLY A 107 -1.33 -7.39 -7.79
CA GLY A 107 -0.16 -7.57 -8.66
C GLY A 107 1.18 -7.42 -7.93
N TYR A 108 1.18 -6.74 -6.79
CA TYR A 108 2.34 -6.49 -5.94
C TYR A 108 1.91 -6.31 -4.49
N ALA A 109 2.63 -6.92 -3.55
CA ALA A 109 2.36 -6.73 -2.14
C ALA A 109 3.68 -6.74 -1.34
N GLU A 110 3.75 -5.91 -0.31
CA GLU A 110 4.94 -5.80 0.54
C GLU A 110 4.57 -5.49 2.00
N GLY A 111 5.20 -6.23 2.91
CA GLY A 111 5.00 -6.09 4.34
C GLY A 111 6.08 -5.27 5.03
N PHE A 112 5.67 -4.47 6.00
CA PHE A 112 6.53 -3.63 6.82
C PHE A 112 6.25 -3.90 8.29
N LEU A 113 7.30 -3.85 9.11
CA LEU A 113 7.22 -3.99 10.56
C LEU A 113 7.90 -2.80 11.20
N LEU A 114 7.17 -2.10 12.07
CA LEU A 114 7.66 -0.95 12.82
C LEU A 114 7.33 -1.10 14.32
N PRO A 115 8.15 -0.53 15.21
CA PRO A 115 7.71 -0.24 16.58
C PRO A 115 6.59 0.81 16.57
N ASP A 116 5.94 1.02 17.71
CA ASP A 116 4.92 2.06 17.87
C ASP A 116 5.58 3.46 17.89
N ASP A 117 5.79 4.03 16.70
CA ASP A 117 6.43 5.33 16.48
C ASP A 117 5.62 6.16 15.47
N GLU A 118 5.02 7.25 15.97
CA GLU A 118 4.14 8.13 15.20
C GLU A 118 4.86 8.75 13.98
N ILE A 119 6.10 9.19 14.15
CA ILE A 119 6.85 9.91 13.13
C ILE A 119 7.25 8.94 12.02
N ARG A 120 7.79 7.76 12.39
CA ARG A 120 8.18 6.73 11.43
C ARG A 120 6.99 6.20 10.65
N LEU A 121 5.87 5.95 11.32
CA LEU A 121 4.65 5.50 10.65
C LEU A 121 4.16 6.55 9.66
N ARG A 122 4.07 7.81 10.07
CA ARG A 122 3.64 8.92 9.20
C ARG A 122 4.55 9.04 7.97
N ALA A 123 5.87 9.00 8.18
CA ALA A 123 6.84 9.08 7.10
C ALA A 123 6.73 7.89 6.13
N LEU A 124 6.59 6.67 6.64
CA LEU A 124 6.45 5.47 5.82
C LEU A 124 5.17 5.51 5.00
N VAL A 125 4.02 5.85 5.60
CA VAL A 125 2.75 5.92 4.86
C VAL A 125 2.79 7.00 3.78
N ALA A 126 3.40 8.16 4.07
CA ALA A 126 3.56 9.22 3.08
C ALA A 126 4.47 8.78 1.90
N ASP A 127 5.59 8.11 2.17
CA ASP A 127 6.45 7.55 1.12
C ASP A 127 5.69 6.53 0.27
N LEU A 128 5.05 5.54 0.91
CA LEU A 128 4.30 4.48 0.23
C LEU A 128 3.16 5.04 -0.63
N ALA A 129 2.42 6.03 -0.15
CA ALA A 129 1.29 6.60 -0.86
C ALA A 129 1.71 7.57 -1.98
N ILE A 130 2.67 8.46 -1.71
CA ILE A 130 2.99 9.58 -2.61
C ILE A 130 4.14 9.24 -3.55
N ALA A 131 5.26 8.75 -3.02
CA ALA A 131 6.43 8.44 -3.83
C ALA A 131 6.25 7.11 -4.56
N GLN A 132 5.95 6.05 -3.80
CA GLN A 132 5.83 4.69 -4.33
C GLN A 132 4.50 4.47 -5.07
N ARG A 133 3.43 5.19 -4.67
CA ARG A 133 2.06 5.08 -5.19
C ARG A 133 1.50 3.65 -5.09
N PHE A 134 1.53 3.12 -3.87
CA PHE A 134 0.69 1.98 -3.52
C PHE A 134 -0.79 2.32 -3.67
N ASP A 135 -1.61 1.37 -4.09
CA ASP A 135 -3.07 1.57 -4.17
C ASP A 135 -3.72 1.42 -2.80
N ILE A 136 -3.23 0.48 -1.99
CA ILE A 136 -3.81 0.12 -0.70
C ILE A 136 -2.70 0.10 0.35
N ILE A 137 -2.92 0.79 1.46
CA ILE A 137 -2.03 0.76 2.62
C ILE A 137 -2.86 0.42 3.85
N ILE A 138 -2.52 -0.68 4.53
CA ILE A 138 -3.25 -1.13 5.71
C ILE A 138 -2.30 -1.24 6.89
N THR A 139 -2.58 -0.52 7.97
CA THR A 139 -1.83 -0.67 9.22
C THR A 139 -2.56 -1.61 10.17
N THR A 140 -1.83 -2.30 11.03
CA THR A 140 -2.40 -3.14 12.10
C THR A 140 -1.65 -2.91 13.40
N GLY A 141 -2.39 -2.62 14.48
CA GLY A 141 -1.81 -2.27 15.79
C GLY A 141 -1.88 -0.78 16.08
N GLY A 142 -1.55 -0.40 17.32
CA GLY A 142 -1.48 1.01 17.73
C GLY A 142 -2.79 1.79 17.74
N THR A 143 -3.96 1.13 17.70
CA THR A 143 -5.31 1.77 17.67
C THR A 143 -6.08 1.69 18.99
N GLY A 144 -5.51 1.08 20.04
CA GLY A 144 -6.12 0.96 21.36
C GLY A 144 -6.00 2.23 22.20
N LEU A 145 -6.03 2.10 23.52
CA LEU A 145 -5.90 3.22 24.48
C LEU A 145 -4.57 3.19 25.25
N ALA A 146 -3.63 2.31 24.90
CA ALA A 146 -2.31 2.32 25.52
C ALA A 146 -1.61 3.66 25.22
N PRO A 147 -0.76 4.18 26.12
CA PRO A 147 -0.06 5.46 25.88
C PRO A 147 0.79 5.49 24.59
N THR A 148 1.25 4.32 24.16
CA THR A 148 2.02 4.09 22.93
C THR A 148 1.14 3.88 21.70
N ASP A 149 -0.16 3.62 21.85
CA ASP A 149 -1.09 3.50 20.72
C ASP A 149 -1.27 4.88 20.08
N ARG A 150 -0.56 5.14 18.98
CA ARG A 150 -0.54 6.45 18.30
C ARG A 150 -0.82 6.37 16.81
N THR A 151 -1.31 5.23 16.32
CA THR A 151 -1.64 5.05 14.89
C THR A 151 -2.65 6.09 14.38
N PRO A 152 -3.77 6.38 15.08
CA PRO A 152 -4.72 7.39 14.62
C PRO A 152 -4.10 8.78 14.53
N GLU A 153 -3.25 9.17 15.48
CA GLU A 153 -2.52 10.44 15.53
C GLU A 153 -1.43 10.54 14.45
N ALA A 154 -0.80 9.42 14.10
CA ALA A 154 0.15 9.37 12.99
C ALA A 154 -0.53 9.62 11.65
N LEU A 155 -1.67 8.94 11.43
CA LEU A 155 -2.36 8.91 10.14
C LEU A 155 -3.26 10.12 9.90
N THR A 156 -4.08 10.52 10.88
CA THR A 156 -5.09 11.58 10.69
C THR A 156 -4.55 12.85 10.01
N PRO A 157 -3.37 13.38 10.39
CA PRO A 157 -2.84 14.60 9.78
C PRO A 157 -2.45 14.48 8.31
N ILE A 158 -2.21 13.27 7.80
CA ILE A 158 -1.81 13.03 6.41
C ILE A 158 -2.96 12.55 5.51
N LEU A 159 -4.12 12.22 6.09
CA LEU A 159 -5.30 11.83 5.31
C LEU A 159 -5.88 13.08 4.61
N GLU A 160 -5.83 13.10 3.28
CA GLU A 160 -6.39 14.19 2.46
C GLU A 160 -7.93 14.19 2.51
N ARG A 161 -8.53 12.99 2.52
CA ARG A 161 -9.97 12.79 2.67
C ARG A 161 -10.21 11.66 3.65
N ARG A 162 -10.98 11.93 4.70
CA ARG A 162 -11.45 10.89 5.62
C ARG A 162 -12.53 10.04 4.96
N LEU A 163 -12.56 8.76 5.29
CA LEU A 163 -13.58 7.79 4.86
C LEU A 163 -14.40 7.31 6.07
N PRO A 164 -15.17 8.21 6.72
CA PRO A 164 -15.87 7.89 7.97
C PRO A 164 -16.87 6.75 7.84
N GLY A 165 -17.42 6.51 6.64
CA GLY A 165 -18.28 5.34 6.40
C GLY A 165 -17.55 4.01 6.59
N LEU A 166 -16.28 3.91 6.15
CA LEU A 166 -15.46 2.72 6.41
C LEU A 166 -15.14 2.58 7.90
N GLU A 167 -14.84 3.70 8.57
CA GLU A 167 -14.60 3.71 10.03
C GLU A 167 -15.83 3.17 10.78
N GLN A 168 -17.03 3.65 10.43
CA GLN A 168 -18.28 3.20 11.04
C GLN A 168 -18.56 1.73 10.78
N VAL A 169 -18.36 1.23 9.56
CA VAL A 169 -18.57 -0.18 9.21
C VAL A 169 -17.60 -1.10 9.97
N MET A 170 -16.34 -0.70 10.08
CA MET A 170 -15.32 -1.42 10.87
C MET A 170 -15.68 -1.44 12.37
N ILE A 171 -16.07 -0.29 12.94
CA ILE A 171 -16.51 -0.20 14.34
C ILE A 171 -17.76 -1.04 14.58
N ALA A 172 -18.75 -0.98 13.69
CA ALA A 172 -19.98 -1.77 13.79
C ALA A 172 -19.70 -3.27 13.75
N SER A 173 -18.79 -3.72 12.86
CA SER A 173 -18.34 -5.11 12.82
C SER A 173 -17.71 -5.54 14.14
N SER A 174 -16.84 -4.70 14.70
CA SER A 174 -16.21 -4.96 16.00
C SER A 174 -17.23 -5.03 17.15
N LEU A 175 -18.18 -4.09 17.20
CA LEU A 175 -19.24 -4.03 18.21
C LEU A 175 -20.17 -5.24 18.18
N ALA A 176 -20.44 -5.80 17.00
CA ALA A 176 -21.24 -7.01 16.86
C ALA A 176 -20.57 -8.25 17.48
N LYS A 177 -19.24 -8.21 17.70
CA LYS A 177 -18.46 -9.32 18.26
C LYS A 177 -18.10 -9.10 19.72
N THR A 178 -17.86 -7.85 20.12
CA THR A 178 -17.47 -7.51 21.49
C THR A 178 -17.79 -6.05 21.82
N PRO A 179 -18.27 -5.74 23.04
CA PRO A 179 -18.46 -4.35 23.47
C PRO A 179 -17.14 -3.56 23.49
N HIS A 180 -15.98 -4.24 23.60
CA HIS A 180 -14.67 -3.60 23.54
C HIS A 180 -14.36 -2.99 22.16
N GLY A 181 -15.08 -3.39 21.11
CA GLY A 181 -14.98 -2.78 19.78
C GLY A 181 -15.24 -1.27 19.80
N ALA A 182 -16.00 -0.77 20.79
CA ALA A 182 -16.24 0.66 21.00
C ALA A 182 -14.95 1.49 21.26
N LEU A 183 -13.88 0.83 21.71
CA LEU A 183 -12.65 1.51 22.15
C LEU A 183 -11.61 1.68 21.05
N THR A 184 -11.81 1.05 19.88
CA THR A 184 -10.87 1.23 18.76
C THR A 184 -10.93 2.66 18.26
N ARG A 185 -9.75 3.21 17.96
CA ARG A 185 -9.60 4.54 17.36
C ARG A 185 -9.20 4.46 15.88
N SER A 186 -9.45 3.32 15.24
CA SER A 186 -9.20 3.08 13.81
C SER A 186 -9.70 4.22 12.93
N VAL A 187 -8.91 4.58 11.93
CA VAL A 187 -9.20 5.65 10.96
C VAL A 187 -9.06 5.11 9.53
N ALA A 188 -9.77 5.74 8.61
CA ALA A 188 -9.72 5.42 7.19
C ALA A 188 -9.69 6.72 6.37
N GLY A 189 -8.96 6.71 5.26
CA GLY A 189 -8.87 7.88 4.40
C GLY A 189 -8.13 7.63 3.09
N THR A 190 -7.91 8.70 2.34
CA THR A 190 -7.06 8.68 1.14
C THR A 190 -5.80 9.51 1.35
N VAL A 191 -4.69 9.07 0.76
CA VAL A 191 -3.45 9.83 0.64
C VAL A 191 -2.99 9.69 -0.81
N GLY A 192 -2.92 10.77 -1.58
CA GLY A 192 -2.79 10.71 -3.03
C GLY A 192 -3.86 9.81 -3.66
N HIS A 193 -3.41 8.78 -4.39
CA HIS A 193 -4.28 7.78 -5.03
C HIS A 193 -4.41 6.47 -4.23
N ALA A 194 -3.95 6.46 -2.97
CA ALA A 194 -4.04 5.31 -2.08
C ALA A 194 -5.27 5.41 -1.16
N ILE A 195 -5.89 4.26 -0.86
CA ILE A 195 -6.75 4.13 0.34
C ILE A 195 -5.88 3.63 1.50
N VAL A 196 -5.99 4.32 2.64
CA VAL A 196 -5.31 4.02 3.90
C VAL A 196 -6.32 3.60 4.96
N LEU A 197 -6.07 2.47 5.62
CA LEU A 197 -6.90 1.92 6.70
C LEU A 197 -6.02 1.59 7.91
N SER A 198 -6.49 1.84 9.12
CA SER A 198 -5.88 1.27 10.33
C SER A 198 -6.78 0.26 11.00
N LEU A 199 -6.24 -0.93 11.25
CA LEU A 199 -6.94 -2.06 11.86
C LEU A 199 -6.40 -2.34 13.28
N PRO A 200 -7.20 -2.97 14.15
CA PRO A 200 -6.71 -3.41 15.45
C PRO A 200 -5.65 -4.51 15.33
N GLY A 201 -4.76 -4.63 16.32
CA GLY A 201 -3.52 -5.41 16.21
C GLY A 201 -3.65 -6.95 16.19
N SER A 202 -4.80 -7.52 16.55
CA SER A 202 -4.96 -8.99 16.62
C SER A 202 -5.42 -9.58 15.28
N PRO A 203 -4.96 -10.79 14.87
CA PRO A 203 -5.38 -11.41 13.62
C PRO A 203 -6.90 -11.59 13.51
N LYS A 204 -7.57 -11.88 14.63
CA LYS A 204 -9.03 -11.98 14.70
C LYS A 204 -9.69 -10.64 14.35
N ALA A 205 -9.26 -9.57 15.01
CA ALA A 205 -9.83 -8.24 14.80
C ALA A 205 -9.53 -7.70 13.39
N VAL A 206 -8.34 -8.00 12.84
CA VAL A 206 -8.02 -7.73 11.43
C VAL A 206 -9.06 -8.38 10.52
N ARG A 207 -9.35 -9.68 10.69
CA ARG A 207 -10.37 -10.37 9.87
C ARG A 207 -11.73 -9.69 9.97
N GLU A 208 -12.21 -9.46 11.19
CA GLU A 208 -13.53 -8.89 11.43
C GLU A 208 -13.69 -7.49 10.81
N ASN A 209 -12.68 -6.63 10.92
CA ASN A 209 -12.74 -5.27 10.39
C ASN A 209 -12.53 -5.25 8.87
N LEU A 210 -11.56 -6.02 8.37
CA LEU A 210 -11.23 -6.04 6.95
C LEU A 210 -12.33 -6.71 6.12
N GLU A 211 -12.96 -7.78 6.63
CA GLU A 211 -14.13 -8.40 5.99
C GLU A 211 -15.27 -7.40 5.78
N ALA A 212 -15.48 -6.48 6.73
CA ALA A 212 -16.50 -5.46 6.64
C ALA A 212 -16.13 -4.32 5.65
N ALA A 213 -14.84 -3.97 5.56
CA ALA A 213 -14.36 -2.88 4.71
C ALA A 213 -14.12 -3.29 3.24
N LEU A 214 -13.64 -4.51 3.01
CA LEU A 214 -13.20 -5.02 1.69
C LEU A 214 -14.21 -4.82 0.55
N PRO A 215 -15.53 -5.06 0.74
CA PRO A 215 -16.51 -4.95 -0.35
C PRO A 215 -16.52 -3.57 -1.02
N ALA A 216 -16.19 -2.51 -0.28
CA ALA A 216 -16.20 -1.14 -0.80
C ALA A 216 -14.86 -0.70 -1.43
N LEU A 217 -13.74 -1.40 -1.13
CA LEU A 217 -12.41 -0.92 -1.51
C LEU A 217 -12.17 -0.95 -3.02
N GLY A 218 -12.64 -2.00 -3.72
CA GLY A 218 -12.46 -2.13 -5.16
C GLY A 218 -12.99 -0.91 -5.92
N HIS A 219 -14.29 -0.64 -5.73
CA HIS A 219 -14.99 0.51 -6.31
C HIS A 219 -14.40 1.85 -5.86
N GLY A 220 -14.10 2.01 -4.57
CA GLY A 220 -13.53 3.25 -4.03
C GLY A 220 -12.20 3.61 -4.70
N LEU A 221 -11.36 2.60 -4.98
CA LEU A 221 -10.09 2.78 -5.67
C LEU A 221 -10.28 3.09 -7.16
N ASP A 222 -11.21 2.44 -7.85
CA ASP A 222 -11.51 2.77 -9.25
C ASP A 222 -11.90 4.26 -9.38
N LYS A 223 -12.77 4.74 -8.48
CA LYS A 223 -13.15 6.15 -8.39
C LYS A 223 -11.99 7.07 -8.07
N LEU A 224 -11.16 6.70 -7.10
CA LEU A 224 -9.98 7.48 -6.71
C LEU A 224 -8.95 7.61 -7.84
N GLN A 225 -8.93 6.63 -8.74
CA GLN A 225 -8.00 6.54 -9.86
C GLN A 225 -8.59 7.03 -11.19
N GLY A 226 -9.78 7.64 -11.16
CA GLY A 226 -10.35 8.38 -12.30
C GLY A 226 -11.44 7.64 -13.08
N ASP A 227 -11.97 6.51 -12.59
CA ASP A 227 -13.10 5.85 -13.24
C ASP A 227 -14.38 6.74 -13.20
N THR A 228 -14.93 6.96 -14.39
CA THR A 228 -16.11 7.81 -14.62
C THR A 228 -17.43 7.04 -14.56
N THR A 229 -17.42 5.72 -14.42
CA THR A 229 -18.61 4.85 -14.41
C THR A 229 -19.61 5.24 -13.30
N PRO A 230 -20.89 5.53 -13.57
CA PRO A 230 -21.82 6.02 -12.54
C PRO A 230 -21.98 5.06 -11.34
N CYS A 231 -22.02 5.60 -10.11
CA CYS A 231 -22.10 4.78 -8.88
C CYS A 231 -23.43 4.00 -8.73
N ALA A 232 -24.47 4.32 -9.51
CA ALA A 232 -25.77 3.67 -9.44
C ALA A 232 -25.85 2.35 -10.26
N ALA A 233 -24.74 1.90 -10.84
CA ALA A 233 -24.68 0.73 -11.73
C ALA A 233 -24.16 -0.56 -11.05
N THR A 234 -23.89 -0.54 -9.74
CA THR A 234 -23.38 -1.68 -8.95
C THR A 234 -24.40 -2.23 -7.99
#